data_AF-A0A7V6JL80-F1
#
_entry.id   AF-A0A7V6JL80-F1
#
_cell.length_a   1.000
_cell.length_b   1.000
_cell.length_c   1.000
_cell.angle_alpha   90.00
_cell.angle_beta   90.00
_cell.angle_gamma   90.00
#
_symmetry.space_group_name_H-M   'P 1'
#
loop_
_entity.id
_entity.type
_entity.pdbx_description
1 polymer ?
#
loop_
_entity_poly.entity_id
_entity_poly.type
_entity_poly.pdbx_seq_one_letter_code
_entity_poly.pdbx_strand_id
1 'polypeptide(L)'
;LRDKDGRKGILLEKAGIEGDLSNTKNLISDQLKDYDDRINNMLAKLTRKEENYYKKFSALETMLAQMNQQSSWLLSQFNINQQ
;
A
#
# COMPACT_ATOMS: atom_id res chain seq x y z
N LEU A 1 -43.11 -0.44 10.16
CA LEU A 1 -41.75 -0.27 9.58
C LEU A 1 -41.52 -1.08 8.30
N ARG A 2 -42.39 -2.05 7.97
CA ARG A 2 -42.38 -2.80 6.70
C ARG A 2 -43.73 -2.69 6.03
N ASP A 3 -43.76 -2.83 4.71
CA ASP A 3 -45.01 -2.91 3.96
C ASP A 3 -45.71 -4.26 4.16
N LYS A 4 -46.91 -4.41 3.59
CA LYS A 4 -47.72 -5.64 3.63
C LYS A 4 -47.01 -6.86 2.99
N ASP A 5 -45.97 -6.62 2.19
CA ASP A 5 -45.15 -7.65 1.53
C ASP A 5 -43.84 -7.91 2.32
N GLY A 6 -43.67 -7.29 3.49
CA GLY A 6 -42.48 -7.44 4.34
C GLY A 6 -41.26 -6.63 3.90
N ARG A 7 -41.37 -5.79 2.86
CA ARG A 7 -40.29 -4.96 2.34
C ARG A 7 -40.06 -3.73 3.22
N LYS A 8 -38.82 -3.27 3.29
CA LYS A 8 -38.44 -2.06 4.03
C LYS A 8 -38.50 -0.86 3.08
N GLY A 9 -38.74 0.33 3.62
CA GLY A 9 -38.62 1.56 2.83
C GLY A 9 -37.17 1.78 2.38
N ILE A 10 -36.97 2.43 1.23
CA ILE A 10 -35.65 2.61 0.58
C ILE A 10 -34.57 3.21 1.50
N LEU A 11 -34.95 4.09 2.42
CA LEU A 11 -34.03 4.71 3.38
C LEU A 11 -33.60 3.73 4.48
N LEU A 12 -34.49 2.81 4.87
CA LEU A 12 -34.25 1.77 5.86
C LEU A 12 -33.46 0.60 5.27
N GLU A 13 -33.57 0.35 3.96
CA GLU A 13 -32.67 -0.57 3.24
C GLU A 13 -31.24 -0.01 3.14
N LYS A 14 -31.13 1.32 3.01
CA LYS A 14 -29.84 2.02 2.92
C LYS A 14 -29.13 2.14 4.27
N ALA A 15 -29.85 2.52 5.33
CA ALA A 15 -29.28 2.78 6.65
C ALA A 15 -29.40 1.61 7.65
N GLY A 16 -30.28 0.64 7.39
CA GLY A 16 -30.60 -0.41 8.35
C GLY A 16 -31.72 -0.04 9.32
N ILE A 17 -32.09 -1.00 10.18
CA ILE A 17 -33.08 -0.85 11.25
C ILE A 17 -32.43 -1.44 12.50
N GLU A 18 -32.40 -0.69 13.60
CA GLU A 18 -31.84 -1.14 14.87
C GLU A 18 -32.56 -2.41 15.37
N GLY A 19 -31.79 -3.44 15.75
CA GLY A 19 -32.33 -4.75 16.17
C GLY A 19 -32.73 -5.71 15.04
N ASP A 20 -32.54 -5.33 13.77
CA ASP A 20 -32.82 -6.16 12.58
C ASP A 20 -31.52 -6.59 11.88
N LEU A 21 -31.52 -7.68 11.10
CA LEU A 21 -30.34 -8.12 10.34
C LEU A 21 -29.84 -7.07 9.34
N SER A 22 -30.69 -6.12 8.94
CA SER A 22 -30.28 -4.98 8.11
C SER A 22 -29.47 -3.93 8.88
N ASN A 23 -29.36 -4.00 10.20
CA ASN A 23 -28.51 -3.09 10.97
C ASN A 23 -27.03 -3.29 10.62
N THR A 24 -26.62 -4.54 10.40
CA THR A 24 -25.23 -4.92 10.07
C THR A 24 -25.02 -5.21 8.60
N LYS A 25 -26.09 -5.45 7.83
CA LYS A 25 -26.05 -5.73 6.40
C LYS A 25 -26.97 -4.78 5.64
N ASN A 26 -26.45 -3.59 5.36
CA ASN A 26 -27.09 -2.56 4.55
C ASN A 26 -26.08 -1.94 3.57
N LEU A 27 -26.59 -1.12 2.65
CA LEU A 27 -25.79 -0.50 1.60
C LEU A 27 -24.61 0.32 2.14
N ILE A 28 -24.78 0.99 3.29
CA ILE A 28 -23.70 1.77 3.91
C ILE A 28 -22.61 0.84 4.45
N SER A 29 -22.98 -0.27 5.10
CA SER A 29 -22.02 -1.28 5.57
C SER A 29 -21.23 -1.91 4.40
N ASP A 30 -21.90 -2.19 3.29
CA ASP A 30 -21.24 -2.72 2.08
C ASP A 30 -20.29 -1.70 1.45
N GLN A 31 -20.68 -0.43 1.40
CA GLN A 31 -19.83 0.67 0.92
C GLN A 31 -18.61 0.89 1.82
N LEU A 32 -18.79 0.83 3.14
CA LEU A 32 -17.68 0.95 4.08
C LEU A 32 -16.67 -0.19 3.88
N LYS A 33 -17.17 -1.42 3.69
CA LYS A 33 -16.31 -2.56 3.38
C LYS A 33 -15.55 -2.39 2.07
N ASP A 34 -16.18 -1.89 1.00
CA ASP A 34 -15.48 -1.58 -0.26
C ASP A 34 -14.38 -0.54 -0.04
N TYR A 35 -14.65 0.51 0.74
CA TYR A 35 -13.64 1.50 1.07
C TYR A 35 -12.48 0.92 1.86
N ASP A 36 -12.73 0.09 2.87
CA ASP A 36 -11.70 -0.59 3.65
C ASP A 36 -10.84 -1.50 2.76
N ASP A 37 -11.46 -2.28 1.87
CA ASP A 37 -10.76 -3.14 0.92
C ASP A 37 -9.88 -2.32 -0.05
N ARG A 38 -10.37 -1.16 -0.51
CA ARG A 38 -9.60 -0.24 -1.34
C ARG A 38 -8.43 0.39 -0.60
N ILE A 39 -8.64 0.80 0.66
CA ILE A 39 -7.59 1.35 1.54
C ILE A 39 -6.51 0.29 1.75
N ASN A 40 -6.89 -0.93 2.12
CA ASN A 40 -5.95 -2.04 2.34
C ASN A 40 -5.13 -2.36 1.08
N ASN A 41 -5.77 -2.39 -0.09
CA ASN A 41 -5.09 -2.57 -1.35
C ASN A 41 -4.10 -1.44 -1.66
N MET A 42 -4.45 -0.19 -1.33
CA MET A 42 -3.57 0.95 -1.53
C MET A 42 -2.38 0.92 -0.57
N LEU A 43 -2.59 0.58 0.71
CA LEU A 43 -1.53 0.37 1.69
C LEU A 43 -0.56 -0.72 1.23
N ALA A 44 -1.08 -1.88 0.79
CA ALA A 44 -0.24 -2.95 0.26
C ALA A 44 0.56 -2.55 -0.99
N LYS A 45 0.05 -1.63 -1.81
CA LYS A 45 0.80 -1.06 -2.95
C LYS A 45 1.89 -0.09 -2.48
N LEU A 46 1.61 0.72 -1.46
CA LEU A 46 2.58 1.65 -0.87
C LEU A 46 3.73 0.89 -0.23
N THR A 47 3.46 -0.12 0.59
CA THR A 47 4.50 -0.97 1.22
C THR A 47 5.39 -1.62 0.16
N ARG A 48 4.82 -2.19 -0.91
CA ARG A 48 5.61 -2.75 -2.02
C ARG A 48 6.50 -1.72 -2.72
N LYS A 49 6.01 -0.48 -2.88
CA LYS A 49 6.81 0.60 -3.46
C LYS A 49 7.95 1.01 -2.54
N GLU A 50 7.68 1.12 -1.24
CA GLU A 50 8.67 1.42 -0.22
C GLU A 50 9.79 0.37 -0.20
N GLU A 51 9.45 -0.92 -0.11
CA GLU A 51 10.42 -2.01 -0.16
C GLU A 51 11.27 -1.99 -1.44
N ASN A 52 10.67 -1.69 -2.59
CA ASN A 52 11.38 -1.58 -3.85
C ASN A 52 12.36 -0.40 -3.85
N TYR A 53 11.97 0.74 -3.28
CA TYR A 53 12.89 1.88 -3.15
C TYR A 53 14.03 1.58 -2.19
N TYR A 54 13.78 0.91 -1.06
CA TYR A 54 14.84 0.46 -0.16
C TYR A 54 15.84 -0.46 -0.86
N LYS A 55 15.37 -1.47 -1.60
CA LYS A 55 16.25 -2.37 -2.37
C LYS A 55 17.11 -1.63 -3.38
N LYS A 56 16.51 -0.68 -4.13
CA LYS A 56 17.25 0.16 -5.09
C LYS A 56 18.27 1.03 -4.39
N PHE A 57 17.92 1.62 -3.26
CA PHE A 57 18.82 2.45 -2.47
C PHE A 57 20.04 1.64 -1.98
N SER A 58 19.83 0.46 -1.38
CA SER A 58 20.93 -0.41 -0.96
C SER A 58 21.81 -0.89 -2.12
N ALA A 59 21.22 -1.14 -3.29
CA ALA A 59 22.00 -1.47 -4.49
C ALA A 59 22.86 -0.29 -4.94
N LEU A 60 22.33 0.94 -4.91
CA LEU A 60 23.09 2.15 -5.22
C LEU A 60 24.21 2.39 -4.21
N GLU A 61 23.96 2.20 -2.90
CA GLU A 61 25.01 2.30 -1.88
C GLU A 61 26.14 1.29 -2.12
N THR A 62 25.78 0.05 -2.46
CA THR A 62 26.76 -0.99 -2.80
C THR A 62 27.58 -0.60 -4.02
N MET A 63 26.93 -0.09 -5.07
CA MET A 63 27.61 0.36 -6.29
C MET A 63 28.53 1.56 -6.01
N LEU A 64 28.10 2.52 -5.20
CA LEU A 64 28.93 3.67 -4.79
C LEU A 64 30.16 3.21 -4.00
N ALA A 65 30.00 2.26 -3.08
CA ALA A 65 31.12 1.68 -2.33
C ALA A 65 32.12 0.99 -3.27
N GLN A 66 31.63 0.21 -4.24
CA GLN A 66 32.46 -0.43 -5.27
C GLN A 66 33.18 0.60 -6.15
N MET A 67 32.49 1.66 -6.58
CA MET A 67 33.09 2.72 -7.38
C MET A 67 34.19 3.47 -6.64
N ASN A 68 34.00 3.74 -5.34
CA ASN A 68 35.04 4.35 -4.52
C ASN A 68 36.28 3.44 -4.42
N GLN A 69 36.09 2.13 -4.21
CA GLN A 69 37.18 1.16 -4.22
C GLN A 69 37.90 1.12 -5.58
N GLN A 70 37.16 1.14 -6.69
CA GLN A 70 37.74 1.19 -8.04
C GLN A 70 38.53 2.48 -8.28
N SER A 71 38.00 3.62 -7.87
CA SER A 71 38.69 4.92 -7.97
C SER A 71 40.00 4.91 -7.18
N SER A 72 39.99 4.43 -5.93
CA SER A 72 41.21 4.28 -5.13
C SER A 72 42.23 3.34 -5.77
N TRP A 73 41.78 2.23 -6.38
CA TRP A 73 42.67 1.33 -7.10
C TRP A 73 43.29 2.00 -8.33
N LEU A 74 42.52 2.72 -9.14
CA LEU A 74 43.03 3.45 -10.29
C LEU A 74 44.08 4.50 -9.89
N LEU A 75 43.81 5.28 -8.83
CA LEU A 75 44.77 6.23 -8.28
C LEU A 75 46.07 5.56 -7.81
N SER A 76 45.97 4.38 -7.20
CA SER A 76 47.16 3.62 -6.80
C SER A 76 48.01 3.20 -8.00
N GLN A 77 47.40 2.81 -9.13
CA GLN A 77 48.10 2.46 -10.35
C GLN A 77 48.79 3.68 -10.98
N PHE A 78 48.15 4.84 -10.99
CA PHE A 78 48.77 6.08 -11.48
C PHE A 78 49.97 6.53 -10.65
N ASN A 79 49.96 6.27 -9.33
CA ASN A 79 51.10 6.56 -8.46
C ASN A 79 52.26 5.57 -8.64
N ILE A 80 51.96 4.29 -8.91
CA ILE A 80 52.98 3.26 -9.17
C ILE A 80 53.71 3.52 -10.50
N ASN A 81 53.01 3.99 -11.54
CA ASN A 81 53.59 4.26 -12.85
C ASN A 81 54.38 5.60 -12.96
N GLN A 82 54.49 6.37 -11.87
CA GLN A 82 55.26 7.62 -11.82
C GLN A 82 56.64 7.47 -11.14
N GLN A 83 57.03 6.25 -10.76
CA GLN A 83 58.38 5.90 -10.32
C GLN A 83 59.13 5.16 -11.43
#